data_AF-A0A379LQ49-F1
#
_entry.id   AF-A0A379LQ49-F1
#
_cell.length_a   1.000
_cell.length_b   1.000
_cell.length_c   1.000
_cell.angle_alpha   90.00
_cell.angle_beta   90.00
_cell.angle_gamma   90.00
#
_symmetry.space_group_name_H-M   'P 1'
#
loop_
_entity.id
_entity.type
_entity.pdbx_description
1 polymer ?
#
loop_
_entity_poly.entity_id
_entity_poly.type
_entity_poly.pdbx_seq_one_letter_code
_entity_poly.pdbx_strand_id
1 'polypeptide(L)'
;MAYEACRDFEIEEFPMLGWDDTEFKGEQIVGKTVTIVPILRAGLGMLDGVLDLIPTAKISMVGLQRDEETLQPVPSLKTGRRCRP
;
A
#
# COMPACT_ATOMS: atom_id res chain seq x y z
N MET A 1 10.87 4.59 -6.62
CA MET A 1 9.44 5.00 -6.64
C MET A 1 8.77 4.76 -5.30
N ALA A 2 8.65 3.52 -4.82
CA ALA A 2 7.98 3.21 -3.55
C ALA A 2 8.61 3.90 -2.31
N TYR A 3 9.94 3.96 -2.25
CA TYR A 3 10.67 4.66 -1.17
C TYR A 3 10.30 6.15 -1.06
N GLU A 4 10.37 6.88 -2.17
CA GLU A 4 10.01 8.30 -2.22
C GLU A 4 8.51 8.51 -1.94
N ALA A 5 7.65 7.61 -2.43
CA ALA A 5 6.20 7.70 -2.21
C ALA A 5 5.78 7.51 -0.73
N CYS A 6 6.64 6.91 0.09
CA CYS A 6 6.37 6.66 1.52
C CYS A 6 7.09 7.65 2.44
N ARG A 7 7.84 8.64 1.90
CA ARG A 7 8.62 9.58 2.71
C ARG A 7 7.75 10.50 3.58
N ASP A 8 6.59 10.89 3.07
CA ASP A 8 5.70 11.86 3.74
C ASP A 8 4.68 11.19 4.67
N PHE A 9 4.92 9.92 5.05
CA PHE A 9 4.05 9.25 6.00
C PHE A 9 4.20 9.85 7.40
N GLU A 10 3.07 10.03 8.07
CA GLU A 10 3.04 10.49 9.45
C GLU A 10 3.63 9.42 10.37
N ILE A 11 4.45 9.82 11.33
CA ILE A 11 5.19 8.92 12.24
C ILE A 11 4.83 9.25 13.69
N GLU A 12 4.67 8.23 14.52
CA GLU A 12 4.49 8.33 15.97
C GLU A 12 5.61 7.62 16.74
N GLU A 13 5.91 8.13 17.93
CA GLU A 13 6.81 7.45 18.87
C GLU A 13 6.07 6.28 19.53
N PHE A 14 6.71 5.10 19.55
CA PHE A 14 6.21 3.92 20.24
C PHE A 14 7.29 3.32 21.16
N PRO A 15 6.98 3.02 22.43
CA PRO A 15 7.93 2.40 23.34
C PRO A 15 8.23 0.96 22.91
N MET A 16 9.51 0.63 22.73
CA MET A 16 9.97 -0.68 22.33
C MET A 16 11.13 -1.16 23.20
N LEU A 17 11.20 -2.47 23.40
CA LEU A 17 12.29 -3.12 24.13
C LEU A 17 13.45 -3.40 23.18
N GLY A 18 14.63 -2.98 23.60
CA GLY A 18 15.90 -3.32 22.97
C GLY A 18 16.18 -4.82 23.07
N TRP A 19 17.07 -5.31 22.21
CA TRP A 19 17.57 -6.69 22.30
C TRP A 19 18.31 -6.96 23.62
N ASP A 20 18.71 -5.88 24.31
CA ASP A 20 19.37 -5.83 25.61
C ASP A 20 18.39 -5.51 26.78
N ASP A 21 17.07 -5.65 26.56
CA ASP A 21 16.01 -5.33 27.52
C ASP A 21 15.97 -3.86 27.98
N THR A 22 16.67 -2.95 27.27
CA THR A 22 16.59 -1.51 27.52
C THR A 22 15.36 -0.91 26.82
N GLU A 23 14.55 -0.15 27.54
CA GLU A 23 13.43 0.59 26.92
C GLU A 23 13.96 1.77 26.08
N PHE A 24 13.56 1.81 24.82
CA PHE A 24 13.84 2.94 23.94
C PHE A 24 12.58 3.35 23.18
N LYS A 25 12.57 4.59 22.72
CA LYS A 25 11.49 5.10 21.86
C LYS A 25 11.83 4.77 20.42
N GLY A 26 11.05 3.88 19.82
CA GLY A 26 11.06 3.63 18.39
C GLY A 26 10.11 4.58 17.66
N GLU A 27 10.26 4.67 16.36
CA GLU A 27 9.36 5.40 15.48
C GLU A 27 8.58 4.41 14.61
N GLN A 28 7.28 4.61 14.45
CA GLN A 28 6.43 3.81 13.57
C GLN A 28 5.47 4.69 12.76
N ILE A 29 5.01 4.20 11.61
CA ILE A 29 4.02 4.92 10.79
C ILE A 29 2.67 4.97 11.52
N VAL A 30 2.06 6.15 11.58
CA VAL A 30 0.78 6.39 12.25
C VAL A 30 -0.35 5.62 11.57
N GLY A 31 -1.17 4.93 12.38
CA GLY A 31 -2.41 4.30 11.94
C GLY A 31 -2.27 2.84 11.51
N LYS A 32 -3.26 2.34 10.75
CA LYS A 32 -3.32 0.94 10.30
C LYS A 32 -2.75 0.81 8.90
N THR A 33 -2.02 -0.28 8.68
CA THR A 33 -1.63 -0.91 7.41
C THR A 33 -1.97 -0.13 6.13
N VAL A 34 -0.92 0.37 5.45
CA VAL A 34 -0.98 1.01 4.12
C VAL A 34 -1.74 0.13 3.13
N THR A 35 -2.58 0.72 2.28
CA THR A 35 -3.30 0.00 1.22
C THR A 35 -2.73 0.35 -0.14
N ILE A 36 -2.30 -0.67 -0.88
CA ILE A 36 -1.77 -0.57 -2.23
C ILE A 36 -2.92 -0.85 -3.21
N VAL A 37 -3.14 0.08 -4.15
CA VAL A 37 -4.20 -0.02 -5.16
C VAL A 37 -3.63 -0.02 -6.58
N PRO A 38 -3.21 -1.18 -7.13
CA PRO A 38 -2.78 -1.24 -8.51
C PRO A 38 -3.96 -1.10 -9.49
N ILE A 39 -3.72 -0.38 -10.58
CA ILE A 39 -4.65 -0.27 -11.70
C ILE A 39 -4.33 -1.38 -12.72
N LEU A 40 -5.27 -2.29 -12.94
CA LEU A 40 -5.06 -3.42 -13.85
C LEU A 40 -5.05 -3.00 -15.32
N ARG A 41 -4.32 -3.69 -16.20
CA ARG A 41 -3.33 -4.76 -15.91
C ARG A 41 -1.90 -4.25 -15.66
N ALA A 42 -1.64 -2.97 -15.92
CA ALA A 42 -0.30 -2.40 -15.88
C ALA A 42 0.30 -2.35 -14.47
N GLY A 43 -0.53 -2.18 -13.44
CA GLY A 43 -0.09 -2.05 -12.05
C GLY A 43 0.32 -3.36 -11.37
N LEU A 44 0.14 -4.52 -12.01
CA LEU A 44 0.45 -5.81 -11.39
C LEU A 44 1.95 -6.01 -11.19
N GLY A 45 2.78 -5.60 -12.17
CA GLY A 45 4.24 -5.72 -12.06
C GLY A 45 4.87 -4.81 -11.01
N MET A 46 4.18 -3.77 -10.56
CA MET A 46 4.64 -2.90 -9.47
C MET A 46 4.24 -3.43 -8.09
N LEU A 47 3.27 -4.34 -8.01
CA LEU A 47 2.76 -4.85 -6.74
C LEU A 47 3.86 -5.59 -5.98
N ASP A 48 4.56 -6.49 -6.65
CA ASP A 48 5.61 -7.32 -6.03
C ASP A 48 6.72 -6.45 -5.42
N GLY A 49 7.22 -5.46 -6.16
CA GLY A 49 8.27 -4.56 -5.66
C GLY A 49 7.83 -3.62 -4.54
N VAL A 50 6.53 -3.33 -4.38
CA VAL A 50 6.02 -2.54 -3.25
C VAL A 50 5.81 -3.45 -2.03
N LEU A 51 5.37 -4.70 -2.23
CA LEU A 51 5.23 -5.68 -1.16
C LEU A 51 6.57 -6.08 -0.53
N ASP A 52 7.65 -6.11 -1.33
CA ASP A 52 9.01 -6.32 -0.81
C ASP A 52 9.44 -5.21 0.17
N LEU A 53 8.95 -3.98 -0.03
CA LEU A 53 9.26 -2.84 0.85
C LEU A 53 8.31 -2.76 2.06
N ILE A 54 7.02 -3.07 1.86
CA ILE A 54 5.98 -2.98 2.89
C ILE A 54 5.16 -4.28 2.89
N PRO A 55 5.65 -5.35 3.53
CA PRO A 55 5.01 -6.67 3.46
C PRO A 55 3.66 -6.71 4.19
N THR A 56 3.44 -5.79 5.12
CA THR A 56 2.20 -5.74 5.89
C THR A 56 1.05 -5.12 5.10
N ALA A 57 1.31 -4.49 3.94
CA ALA A 57 0.33 -3.69 3.21
C ALA A 57 -0.88 -4.50 2.71
N LYS A 58 -2.06 -3.86 2.72
CA LYS A 58 -3.29 -4.42 2.17
C LYS A 58 -3.36 -4.18 0.67
N ILE A 59 -3.91 -5.12 -0.07
CA ILE A 59 -4.03 -5.04 -1.53
C ILE A 59 -5.50 -4.87 -1.90
N SER A 60 -5.81 -3.89 -2.73
CA SER A 60 -7.13 -3.72 -3.36
C SER A 60 -6.95 -3.42 -4.84
N MET A 61 -7.70 -4.06 -5.73
CA MET A 61 -7.46 -3.94 -7.19
C MET A 61 -8.57 -3.17 -7.87
N VAL A 62 -8.19 -2.29 -8.79
CA VAL A 62 -9.13 -1.55 -9.65
C VAL A 62 -8.79 -1.81 -11.11
N GLY A 63 -9.77 -2.25 -11.89
CA GLY A 63 -9.68 -2.37 -13.35
C GLY A 63 -10.40 -1.20 -14.00
N LEU A 64 -9.68 -0.47 -14.85
CA LEU A 64 -10.23 0.57 -15.71
C LEU A 64 -9.95 0.17 -17.16
N GLN A 65 -10.97 0.27 -18.01
CA GLN A 65 -10.85 0.11 -19.43
C GLN A 65 -11.15 1.44 -20.10
N ARG A 66 -10.41 1.77 -21.17
CA ARG A 66 -10.69 2.93 -22.00
C ARG A 66 -11.78 2.57 -22.98
N ASP A 67 -12.84 3.36 -23.01
CA ASP A 67 -13.85 3.32 -24.05
C ASP A 67 -13.26 3.88 -25.36
N GLU A 68 -13.39 3.14 -26.47
CA GLU A 68 -12.74 3.48 -27.74
C GLU A 68 -13.42 4.65 -28.46
N GLU A 69 -14.68 4.95 -28.16
CA GLU A 69 -15.46 6.00 -28.82
C GLU A 69 -15.45 7.31 -28.02
N THR A 70 -15.64 7.21 -26.69
CA THR A 70 -15.74 8.38 -25.81
C THR A 70 -14.42 8.77 -25.15
N LEU A 71 -13.41 7.88 -25.25
CA LEU A 71 -12.12 7.99 -24.56
C LEU A 71 -12.23 8.07 -23.02
N GLN A 72 -13.42 7.81 -22.46
CA GLN A 72 -13.65 7.88 -21.03
C GLN A 72 -13.18 6.61 -20.32
N PRO A 73 -12.69 6.73 -19.08
CA PRO A 73 -12.32 5.58 -18.26
C PRO A 73 -13.59 4.90 -17.72
N VAL A 74 -13.86 3.68 -18.18
CA VAL A 74 -14.97 2.86 -17.72
C VAL A 74 -14.45 1.82 -16.70
N PRO A 75 -15.03 1.74 -15.49
CA PRO A 75 -14.63 0.76 -14.49
C PRO A 75 -15.04 -0.66 -14.90
N SER A 76 -14.07 -1.54 -15.11
CA SER A 76 -14.27 -2.96 -15.46
C SER A 76 -14.20 -3.90 -14.24
N LEU A 77 -13.45 -3.52 -13.19
CA LEU A 77 -13.36 -4.28 -11.95
C LEU A 77 -13.24 -3.33 -10.75
N LYS A 78 -14.15 -3.43 -9.77
CA LYS A 78 -14.04 -2.74 -8.48
C LYS A 78 -14.03 -3.77 -7.35
N THR A 79 -12.86 -4.26 -6.96
CA THR A 79 -12.77 -5.16 -5.81
C THR A 79 -12.64 -4.34 -4.53
N GLY A 80 -13.80 -3.88 -4.02
CA GLY A 80 -13.95 -3.28 -2.70
C GLY A 80 -14.09 -4.30 -1.56
N ARG A 81 -13.74 -5.57 -1.79
CA ARG A 81 -13.82 -6.60 -0.76
C ARG A 81 -12.47 -6.79 -0.08
N ARG A 82 -12.48 -6.54 1.23
CA ARG A 82 -11.59 -7.12 2.24
C ARG A 82 -11.19 -8.54 1.81
N CYS A 83 -10.04 -8.68 1.16
CA CYS A 83 -9.27 -9.92 1.29
C CYS A 83 -8.61 -9.82 2.66
N ARG A 84 -9.09 -10.63 3.59
CA ARG A 84 -8.57 -10.80 4.95
C ARG A 84 -8.72 -12.28 5.25
N PRO A 85 -7.84 -12.82 6.10
CA PRO A 85 -6.40 -12.97 5.90
C PRO A 85 -6.06 -14.11 4.93
#